data_AF-A0AAU2LQR8-F1
#
_entry.id   AF-A0AAU2LQR8-F1
#
_cell.length_a   1.000
_cell.length_b   1.000
_cell.length_c   1.000
_cell.angle_alpha   90.00
_cell.angle_beta   90.00
_cell.angle_gamma   90.00
#
_symmetry.space_group_name_H-M   'P 1'
#
loop_
_entity.id
_entity.type
_entity.pdbx_description
1 polymer ?
#
loop_
_entity_poly.entity_id
_entity_poly.type
_entity_poly.pdbx_seq_one_letter_code
_entity_poly.pdbx_strand_id
1 'polypeptide(L)'
;MGRVRTTVLVGAAALGLAMCLPGAVQAATAPPQPAPGYRGAEGAKKIEGRLTSADAPLVAAGQAYADTMGPGERVYRLNLDDASSAYFSAVLQPPRGAKVGYSDGLEVEIMTKEGARCPNNPGRAGFGYDPVPLAAVAVRRLEEDAECQGAGVYFAKVTRTAAKDSDQSAWPLELLLQREPAPAGGSAPTAAPSVWPSASPTLPGTEPVARTGGTGFNDARALGTGVWRDDLRPGQTRFYRVPLDWGQQLGLSAELSDARMTKSYGSASNGLTVALYSPYRGPIEDKGISYGGKQAGLTLPKTAPVAYENRFSDTGEVRGVRLAGWYYVAVTLGGKVAEFTEDATPVPLTLRMEVIGGPAKGPAYQESLTAAGFGVGADDRAAARDGLTAPEAADAAGGRSVMRVVAGAGFSAGTVLLLVLGGWMLLARRGRTA
;
A
#
# COMPACT_ATOMS: atom_id res chain seq x y z
N MET A 1 -21.78 70.41 -25.95
CA MET A 1 -20.78 70.87 -24.96
C MET A 1 -19.65 69.84 -24.96
N GLY A 2 -18.42 70.06 -25.41
CA GLY A 2 -17.72 71.30 -25.72
C GLY A 2 -16.35 71.30 -25.04
N ARG A 3 -15.36 70.72 -25.74
CA ARG A 3 -13.90 70.93 -25.66
C ARG A 3 -13.07 70.37 -24.49
N VAL A 4 -12.32 69.33 -24.88
CA VAL A 4 -10.90 69.04 -24.60
C VAL A 4 -10.04 70.26 -24.26
N ARG A 5 -9.14 70.11 -23.28
CA ARG A 5 -7.72 70.52 -23.38
C ARG A 5 -6.83 69.76 -22.39
N THR A 6 -6.07 68.83 -22.96
CA THR A 6 -4.94 68.10 -22.37
C THR A 6 -3.75 69.05 -22.21
N THR A 7 -3.04 68.99 -21.08
CA THR A 7 -1.75 69.66 -20.91
C THR A 7 -0.70 68.61 -20.60
N VAL A 8 0.33 68.56 -21.45
CA VAL A 8 1.50 67.68 -21.38
C VAL A 8 2.56 68.38 -20.53
N LEU A 9 3.16 67.66 -19.57
CA LEU A 9 4.36 68.06 -18.84
C LEU A 9 5.45 67.01 -19.10
N VAL A 10 6.50 67.45 -19.80
CA VAL A 10 7.70 66.68 -20.11
C VAL A 10 8.66 66.78 -18.93
N GLY A 11 8.99 65.64 -18.31
CA GLY A 11 10.02 65.52 -17.28
C GLY A 11 11.12 64.57 -17.74
N ALA A 12 12.33 65.10 -17.91
CA ALA A 12 13.52 64.37 -18.34
C ALA A 12 13.98 63.35 -17.28
N ALA A 13 14.16 62.09 -17.68
CA ALA A 13 14.74 61.04 -16.85
C ALA A 13 16.23 60.86 -17.19
N ALA A 14 17.09 61.00 -16.18
CA ALA A 14 18.52 60.79 -16.26
C ALA A 14 18.85 59.27 -16.29
N LEU A 15 19.63 58.85 -17.29
CA LEU A 15 20.19 57.50 -17.41
C LEU A 15 21.41 57.36 -16.48
N GLY A 16 21.26 56.60 -15.39
CA GLY A 16 22.37 56.08 -14.59
C GLY A 16 22.80 54.70 -15.09
N LEU A 17 23.95 54.61 -15.75
CA LEU A 17 24.62 53.34 -16.06
C LEU A 17 25.23 52.75 -14.78
N ALA A 18 24.63 51.68 -14.26
CA ALA A 18 25.24 50.83 -13.24
C ALA A 18 26.05 49.71 -13.93
N MET A 19 27.35 49.68 -13.69
CA MET A 19 28.24 48.60 -14.13
C MET A 19 27.93 47.32 -13.32
N CYS A 20 27.42 46.28 -13.98
CA CYS A 20 27.31 44.95 -13.41
C CYS A 20 28.65 44.22 -13.51
N LEU A 21 29.31 43.99 -12.37
CA LEU A 21 30.36 42.98 -12.24
C LEU A 21 29.71 41.57 -12.24
N PRO A 22 30.26 40.58 -12.97
CA PRO A 22 29.77 39.20 -12.90
C PRO A 22 30.22 38.56 -11.59
N GLY A 23 29.40 38.71 -10.54
CA GLY A 23 29.52 37.91 -9.33
C GLY A 23 29.07 36.48 -9.62
N ALA A 24 30.01 35.52 -9.62
CA ALA A 24 29.70 34.11 -9.65
C ALA A 24 28.89 33.74 -8.40
N VAL A 25 27.57 33.61 -8.54
CA VAL A 25 26.73 33.00 -7.51
C VAL A 25 27.01 31.50 -7.58
N GLN A 26 27.95 31.04 -6.75
CA GLN A 26 28.02 29.63 -6.37
C GLN A 26 26.71 29.33 -5.64
N ALA A 27 25.74 28.75 -6.37
CA ALA A 27 24.63 28.06 -5.74
C ALA A 27 25.24 26.95 -4.89
N ALA A 28 25.32 27.17 -3.58
CA ALA A 28 25.63 26.09 -2.65
C ALA A 28 24.58 25.00 -2.88
N THR A 29 24.98 23.88 -3.46
CA THR A 29 24.16 22.69 -3.58
C THR A 29 23.82 22.25 -2.17
N ALA A 30 22.61 22.57 -1.72
CA ALA A 30 22.09 21.99 -0.50
C ALA A 30 22.19 20.46 -0.62
N PRO A 31 22.63 19.75 0.44
CA PRO A 31 22.65 18.29 0.41
C PRO A 31 21.24 17.79 0.04
N PRO A 32 21.14 16.73 -0.78
CA PRO A 32 19.85 16.20 -1.20
C PRO A 32 19.00 15.88 0.04
N GLN A 33 17.74 16.32 0.02
CA GLN A 33 16.79 16.00 1.09
C GLN A 33 16.71 14.48 1.27
N PRO A 34 16.70 13.97 2.51
CA PRO A 34 16.56 12.55 2.77
C PRO A 34 15.29 12.03 2.09
N ALA A 35 15.41 10.94 1.32
CA ALA A 35 14.22 10.29 0.78
C ALA A 35 13.30 9.85 1.95
N PRO A 36 11.98 9.98 1.82
CA PRO A 36 11.06 9.66 2.91
C PRO A 36 11.15 8.18 3.26
N GLY A 37 11.18 7.88 4.56
CA GLY A 37 11.04 6.53 5.08
C GLY A 37 9.59 6.05 5.01
N TYR A 38 9.35 4.84 5.50
CA TYR A 38 8.00 4.29 5.60
C TYR A 38 7.09 5.21 6.41
N ARG A 39 5.85 5.39 5.94
CA ARG A 39 4.80 6.07 6.70
C ARG A 39 3.64 5.13 6.93
N GLY A 40 3.28 5.01 8.21
CA GLY A 40 2.07 4.31 8.60
C GLY A 40 0.80 5.08 8.26
N ALA A 41 -0.35 4.49 8.58
CA ALA A 41 -1.65 5.07 8.24
C ALA A 41 -1.81 6.44 8.90
N GLU A 42 -2.21 7.44 8.10
CA GLU A 42 -2.60 8.73 8.67
C GLU A 42 -3.81 8.53 9.59
N GLY A 43 -3.77 9.16 10.78
CA GLY A 43 -4.81 8.98 11.79
C GLY A 43 -4.76 7.62 12.52
N ALA A 44 -3.70 6.82 12.36
CA ALA A 44 -3.50 5.61 13.15
C ALA A 44 -3.60 5.93 14.66
N LYS A 45 -4.42 5.15 15.37
CA LYS A 45 -4.63 5.37 16.80
C LYS A 45 -3.38 4.94 17.56
N LYS A 46 -2.83 5.84 18.37
CA LYS A 46 -1.71 5.52 19.25
C LYS A 46 -2.14 4.47 20.27
N ILE A 47 -1.31 3.45 20.44
CA ILE A 47 -1.47 2.37 21.40
C ILE A 47 -0.10 2.01 21.96
N GLU A 48 -0.07 1.41 23.14
CA GLU A 48 1.17 0.92 23.72
C GLU A 48 0.97 -0.50 24.26
N GLY A 49 1.52 -1.49 23.57
CA GLY A 49 1.45 -2.89 23.96
C GLY A 49 2.09 -3.12 25.33
N ARG A 50 1.68 -4.20 26.01
CA ARG A 50 2.20 -4.56 27.35
C ARG A 50 3.04 -5.82 27.29
N LEU A 51 3.84 -6.05 28.33
CA LEU A 51 4.64 -7.29 28.44
C LEU A 51 3.77 -8.50 28.81
N THR A 52 2.58 -8.27 29.38
CA THR A 52 1.68 -9.31 29.86
C THR A 52 0.26 -9.07 29.34
N SER A 53 -0.56 -10.12 29.35
CA SER A 53 -1.97 -10.08 28.93
C SER A 53 -2.89 -9.32 29.89
N ALA A 54 -2.49 -9.11 31.15
CA ALA A 54 -3.33 -8.52 32.20
C ALA A 54 -3.81 -7.11 31.85
N ASP A 55 -2.91 -6.29 31.29
CA ASP A 55 -3.15 -4.88 30.96
C ASP A 55 -3.09 -4.62 29.44
N ALA A 56 -3.11 -5.66 28.62
CA ALA A 56 -2.93 -5.53 27.18
C ALA A 56 -4.06 -4.68 26.56
N PRO A 57 -3.72 -3.61 25.80
CA PRO A 57 -4.71 -2.71 25.25
C PRO A 57 -5.46 -3.37 24.07
N LEU A 58 -6.72 -2.96 23.87
CA LEU A 58 -7.57 -3.51 22.81
C LEU A 58 -7.21 -2.94 21.43
N VAL A 59 -6.99 -3.85 20.48
CA VAL A 59 -6.95 -3.54 19.04
C VAL A 59 -8.28 -3.94 18.41
N ALA A 60 -9.00 -2.95 17.88
CA ALA A 60 -10.26 -3.17 17.18
C ALA A 60 -10.01 -3.53 15.70
N ALA A 61 -10.91 -4.32 15.13
CA ALA A 61 -10.84 -4.67 13.72
C ALA A 61 -11.14 -3.46 12.82
N GLY A 62 -10.47 -3.38 11.66
CA GLY A 62 -10.67 -2.34 10.65
C GLY A 62 -10.03 -0.99 10.97
N GLN A 63 -9.41 -0.83 12.14
CA GLN A 63 -8.70 0.38 12.54
C GLN A 63 -7.18 0.13 12.54
N ALA A 64 -6.42 1.08 11.96
CA ALA A 64 -4.97 1.08 12.04
C ALA A 64 -4.49 1.68 13.37
N TYR A 65 -3.45 1.08 13.95
CA TYR A 65 -2.83 1.52 15.19
C TYR A 65 -1.33 1.74 15.02
N ALA A 66 -0.77 2.64 15.82
CA ALA A 66 0.64 2.95 15.85
C ALA A 66 1.21 2.78 17.27
N ASP A 67 2.33 2.08 17.37
CA ASP A 67 3.12 1.87 18.59
C ASP A 67 4.61 2.04 18.27
N THR A 68 5.48 1.86 19.25
CA THR A 68 6.93 1.78 19.12
C THR A 68 7.46 0.60 19.93
N MET A 69 8.35 -0.21 19.35
CA MET A 69 8.91 -1.37 20.05
C MET A 69 10.43 -1.48 19.90
N GLY A 70 11.11 -1.67 21.04
CA GLY A 70 12.47 -2.20 21.09
C GLY A 70 12.47 -3.72 20.83
N PRO A 71 13.64 -4.37 20.85
CA PRO A 71 13.72 -5.83 20.89
C PRO A 71 12.97 -6.39 22.11
N GLY A 72 12.32 -7.53 21.94
CA GLY A 72 11.45 -8.15 22.94
C GLY A 72 9.99 -8.27 22.48
N GLU A 73 9.09 -8.49 23.43
CA GLU A 73 7.69 -8.82 23.18
C GLU A 73 6.74 -7.68 23.55
N ARG A 74 5.65 -7.54 22.79
CA ARG A 74 4.50 -6.68 23.10
C ARG A 74 3.21 -7.46 22.87
N VAL A 75 2.29 -7.35 23.81
CA VAL A 75 1.00 -8.06 23.81
C VAL A 75 -0.14 -7.04 23.67
N TYR A 76 -1.10 -7.39 22.83
CA TYR A 76 -2.31 -6.63 22.54
C TYR A 76 -3.54 -7.53 22.72
N ARG A 77 -4.61 -7.01 23.30
CA ARG A 77 -5.86 -7.74 23.44
C ARG A 77 -6.66 -7.65 22.16
N LEU A 78 -7.24 -8.77 21.74
CA LEU A 78 -8.18 -8.89 20.64
C LEU A 78 -9.52 -9.41 21.17
N ASN A 79 -10.62 -8.95 20.58
CA ASN A 79 -11.94 -9.53 20.79
C ASN A 79 -12.39 -10.14 19.47
N LEU A 80 -12.44 -11.47 19.41
CA LEU A 80 -12.75 -12.23 18.21
C LEU A 80 -14.08 -12.95 18.40
N ASP A 81 -14.84 -13.14 17.33
CA ASP A 81 -16.05 -13.95 17.36
C ASP A 81 -15.77 -15.39 16.89
N ASP A 82 -16.80 -16.18 16.68
CA ASP A 82 -16.77 -17.53 16.13
C ASP A 82 -17.28 -17.61 14.68
N ALA A 83 -17.54 -16.46 14.05
CA ALA A 83 -18.10 -16.35 12.71
C ALA A 83 -17.15 -15.71 11.68
N SER A 84 -15.99 -15.20 12.10
CA SER A 84 -14.98 -14.64 11.21
C SER A 84 -13.58 -15.19 11.47
N SER A 85 -12.82 -15.40 10.38
CA SER A 85 -11.36 -15.55 10.47
C SER A 85 -10.73 -14.19 10.74
N ALA A 86 -9.61 -14.16 11.46
CA ALA A 86 -8.90 -12.93 11.81
C ALA A 86 -7.46 -12.93 11.31
N TYR A 87 -7.03 -11.77 10.82
CA TYR A 87 -5.68 -11.50 10.36
C TYR A 87 -5.13 -10.34 11.19
N PHE A 88 -4.11 -10.61 12.02
CA PHE A 88 -3.44 -9.58 12.79
C PHE A 88 -2.06 -9.34 12.20
N SER A 89 -1.90 -8.20 11.51
CA SER A 89 -0.65 -7.82 10.86
C SER A 89 0.10 -6.78 11.67
N ALA A 90 1.42 -6.88 11.65
CA ALA A 90 2.33 -5.93 12.25
C ALA A 90 3.39 -5.53 11.23
N VAL A 91 3.68 -4.22 11.12
CA VAL A 91 4.71 -3.67 10.23
C VAL A 91 5.72 -2.88 11.06
N LEU A 92 6.93 -3.42 11.16
CA LEU A 92 8.05 -2.81 11.86
C LEU A 92 8.85 -1.91 10.91
N GLN A 93 9.17 -0.70 11.36
CA GLN A 93 9.73 0.36 10.53
C GLN A 93 11.10 0.80 11.06
N PRO A 94 12.20 0.17 10.62
CA PRO A 94 13.52 0.63 11.05
C PRO A 94 13.84 2.04 10.51
N PRO A 95 14.59 2.86 11.25
CA PRO A 95 15.15 4.08 10.70
C PRO A 95 16.18 3.75 9.60
N ARG A 96 16.38 4.70 8.68
CA ARG A 96 17.35 4.52 7.60
C ARG A 96 18.76 4.34 8.16
N GLY A 97 19.48 3.36 7.62
CA GLY A 97 20.83 3.03 8.09
C GLY A 97 20.88 2.32 9.45
N ALA A 98 19.73 1.90 10.00
CA ALA A 98 19.72 1.06 11.19
C ALA A 98 20.57 -0.20 10.96
N LYS A 99 21.35 -0.58 11.97
CA LYS A 99 22.12 -1.81 11.91
C LYS A 99 21.20 -3.00 12.16
N VAL A 100 21.04 -3.85 11.15
CA VAL A 100 20.29 -5.11 11.23
C VAL A 100 21.19 -6.28 10.91
N GLY A 101 20.88 -7.43 11.50
CA GLY A 101 21.53 -8.71 11.25
C GLY A 101 20.59 -9.72 10.59
N TYR A 102 21.17 -10.81 10.10
CA TYR A 102 20.43 -11.90 9.46
C TYR A 102 19.39 -12.56 10.38
N SER A 103 19.68 -12.63 11.68
CA SER A 103 18.76 -13.18 12.69
C SER A 103 17.70 -12.19 13.17
N ASP A 104 17.77 -10.94 12.74
CA ASP A 104 16.83 -9.91 13.19
C ASP A 104 15.52 -10.04 12.43
N GLY A 105 14.41 -9.83 13.13
CA GLY A 105 13.12 -10.01 12.52
C GLY A 105 11.94 -9.68 13.43
N LEU A 106 10.77 -9.98 12.88
CA LEU A 106 9.47 -9.75 13.47
C LEU A 106 8.69 -11.07 13.46
N GLU A 107 8.14 -11.44 14.62
CA GLU A 107 7.25 -12.58 14.79
C GLU A 107 5.90 -12.07 15.32
N VAL A 108 4.81 -12.64 14.81
CA VAL A 108 3.44 -12.28 15.20
C VAL A 108 2.64 -13.56 15.46
N GLU A 109 1.96 -13.59 16.59
CA GLU A 109 1.18 -14.73 17.08
C GLU A 109 -0.21 -14.31 17.53
N ILE A 110 -1.20 -15.19 17.38
CA ILE A 110 -2.48 -15.11 18.09
C ILE A 110 -2.54 -16.22 19.14
N MET A 111 -2.87 -15.84 20.36
CA MET A 111 -2.93 -16.68 21.56
C MET A 111 -4.35 -16.66 22.14
N THR A 112 -4.81 -17.79 22.66
CA THR A 112 -6.05 -17.87 23.44
C THR A 112 -5.92 -17.15 24.78
N LYS A 113 -7.03 -16.92 25.49
CA LYS A 113 -7.01 -16.32 26.83
C LYS A 113 -6.24 -17.18 27.86
N GLU A 114 -6.14 -18.49 27.64
CA GLU A 114 -5.37 -19.44 28.44
C GLU A 114 -3.86 -19.42 28.11
N GLY A 115 -3.45 -18.64 27.10
CA GLY A 115 -2.05 -18.54 26.68
C GLY A 115 -1.60 -19.65 25.72
N ALA A 116 -2.52 -20.41 25.12
CA ALA A 116 -2.20 -21.37 24.08
C ALA A 116 -2.09 -20.68 22.71
N ARG A 117 -1.08 -21.05 21.91
CA ARG A 117 -0.94 -20.52 20.54
C ARG A 117 -1.96 -21.15 19.62
N CYS A 118 -2.59 -20.35 18.78
CA CYS A 118 -3.51 -20.86 17.77
C CYS A 118 -2.77 -21.60 16.65
N PRO A 119 -3.37 -22.65 16.03
CA PRO A 119 -2.73 -23.40 14.94
C PRO A 119 -2.26 -22.49 13.79
N ASN A 120 -1.23 -22.93 13.05
CA ASN A 120 -0.67 -22.21 11.90
C ASN A 120 -0.09 -20.81 12.21
N ASN A 121 0.27 -20.58 13.48
CA ASN A 121 1.04 -19.43 13.94
C ASN A 121 2.41 -19.90 14.45
N PRO A 122 3.43 -19.04 14.48
CA PRO A 122 3.45 -17.62 14.14
C PRO A 122 3.62 -17.32 12.64
N GLY A 123 3.32 -16.08 12.27
CA GLY A 123 3.91 -15.46 11.08
C GLY A 123 5.24 -14.80 11.39
N ARG A 124 6.20 -14.86 10.46
CA ARG A 124 7.57 -14.34 10.64
C ARG A 124 8.04 -13.55 9.42
N ALA A 125 8.88 -12.56 9.66
CA ALA A 125 9.64 -11.85 8.64
C ALA A 125 11.04 -11.50 9.18
N GLY A 126 12.08 -11.55 8.34
CA GLY A 126 13.46 -11.23 8.71
C GLY A 126 14.07 -10.17 7.81
N PHE A 127 15.05 -9.42 8.31
CA PHE A 127 15.69 -8.33 7.55
C PHE A 127 16.70 -8.84 6.51
N GLY A 128 17.27 -10.03 6.73
CA GLY A 128 18.47 -10.45 6.00
C GLY A 128 19.64 -9.50 6.30
N TYR A 129 19.81 -8.46 5.49
CA TYR A 129 20.93 -7.51 5.63
C TYR A 129 20.57 -6.03 5.46
N ASP A 130 19.35 -5.69 5.03
CA ASP A 130 18.95 -4.30 4.78
C ASP A 130 17.84 -3.86 5.74
N PRO A 131 17.93 -2.67 6.36
CA PRO A 131 16.91 -2.15 7.27
C PRO A 131 15.70 -1.61 6.48
N VAL A 132 14.90 -2.52 5.95
CA VAL A 132 13.66 -2.24 5.20
C VAL A 132 12.42 -2.49 6.06
N PRO A 133 11.26 -1.88 5.76
CA PRO A 133 10.03 -2.19 6.49
C PRO A 133 9.71 -3.69 6.44
N LEU A 134 9.47 -4.31 7.60
CA LEU A 134 9.10 -5.73 7.71
C LEU A 134 7.65 -5.89 8.10
N ALA A 135 6.91 -6.69 7.35
CA ALA A 135 5.53 -7.06 7.66
C ALA A 135 5.43 -8.54 8.00
N ALA A 136 4.76 -8.87 9.10
CA ALA A 136 4.41 -10.22 9.51
C ALA A 136 2.93 -10.27 9.91
N VAL A 137 2.31 -11.44 9.79
CA VAL A 137 0.88 -11.62 10.08
C VAL A 137 0.61 -12.93 10.81
N ALA A 138 -0.19 -12.85 11.87
CA ALA A 138 -0.80 -14.01 12.50
C ALA A 138 -2.21 -14.22 11.95
N VAL A 139 -2.61 -15.48 11.81
CA VAL A 139 -3.92 -15.85 11.27
C VAL A 139 -4.64 -16.77 12.23
N ARG A 140 -5.84 -16.38 12.66
CA ARG A 140 -6.82 -17.28 13.28
C ARG A 140 -7.87 -17.61 12.24
N ARG A 141 -7.83 -18.83 11.71
CA ARG A 141 -8.74 -19.28 10.67
C ARG A 141 -9.89 -20.06 11.28
N LEU A 142 -11.09 -19.87 10.73
CA LEU A 142 -12.22 -20.75 11.00
C LEU A 142 -12.15 -21.99 10.11
N GLU A 143 -12.34 -23.16 10.71
CA GLU A 143 -12.33 -24.47 10.09
C GLU A 143 -13.39 -25.37 10.74
N GLU A 144 -13.88 -26.36 10.02
CA GLU A 144 -14.67 -27.41 10.63
C GLU A 144 -13.82 -28.15 11.68
N ASP A 145 -14.38 -28.31 12.89
CA ASP A 145 -13.80 -29.05 14.02
C ASP A 145 -12.41 -28.64 14.54
N ALA A 146 -11.84 -27.50 14.10
CA ALA A 146 -10.54 -27.06 14.62
C ALA A 146 -10.64 -26.23 15.92
N GLU A 147 -9.57 -26.28 16.72
CA GLU A 147 -9.45 -25.50 17.95
C GLU A 147 -9.15 -24.01 17.68
N CYS A 148 -9.18 -23.18 18.73
CA CYS A 148 -8.97 -21.72 18.63
C CYS A 148 -9.98 -21.00 17.69
N GLN A 149 -11.27 -21.28 17.87
CA GLN A 149 -12.33 -20.65 17.06
C GLN A 149 -13.47 -20.01 17.86
N GLY A 150 -13.60 -20.33 19.14
CA GLY A 150 -14.70 -19.80 19.95
C GLY A 150 -14.67 -18.28 20.10
N ALA A 151 -15.84 -17.65 20.22
CA ALA A 151 -15.92 -16.23 20.48
C ALA A 151 -15.31 -15.89 21.85
N GLY A 152 -14.55 -14.80 21.93
CA GLY A 152 -14.00 -14.34 23.19
C GLY A 152 -12.74 -13.47 23.07
N VAL A 153 -12.03 -13.42 24.20
CA VAL A 153 -10.78 -12.68 24.33
C VAL A 153 -9.63 -13.52 23.81
N TYR A 154 -8.82 -12.90 22.96
CA TYR A 154 -7.56 -13.43 22.44
C TYR A 154 -6.47 -12.39 22.66
N PHE A 155 -5.22 -12.78 22.44
CA PHE A 155 -4.08 -11.87 22.51
C PHE A 155 -3.24 -12.00 21.25
N ALA A 156 -2.88 -10.87 20.65
CA ALA A 156 -1.80 -10.82 19.68
C ALA A 156 -0.49 -10.57 20.42
N LYS A 157 0.52 -11.41 20.17
CA LYS A 157 1.89 -11.19 20.63
C LYS A 157 2.77 -10.84 19.45
N VAL A 158 3.48 -9.72 19.55
CA VAL A 158 4.44 -9.24 18.56
C VAL A 158 5.82 -9.29 19.19
N THR A 159 6.74 -10.01 18.57
CA THR A 159 8.11 -10.16 19.05
C THR A 159 9.08 -9.60 18.03
N ARG A 160 9.93 -8.68 18.47
CA ARG A 160 11.07 -8.21 17.67
C ARG A 160 12.34 -8.88 18.17
N THR A 161 12.99 -9.62 17.30
CA THR A 161 14.30 -10.23 17.58
C THR A 161 15.38 -9.33 17.02
N ALA A 162 16.42 -9.08 17.83
CA ALA A 162 17.62 -8.37 17.40
C ALA A 162 18.87 -9.03 18.01
N ALA A 163 19.91 -9.25 17.20
CA ALA A 163 21.21 -9.67 17.69
C ALA A 163 21.81 -8.61 18.62
N LYS A 164 22.74 -9.00 19.50
CA LYS A 164 23.31 -8.09 20.52
C LYS A 164 23.99 -6.86 19.92
N ASP A 165 24.55 -7.01 18.73
CA ASP A 165 25.28 -5.94 18.03
C ASP A 165 24.41 -5.21 16.99
N SER A 166 23.16 -5.60 16.81
CA SER A 166 22.17 -4.86 16.03
C SER A 166 21.65 -3.64 16.79
N ASP A 167 20.94 -2.77 16.10
CA ASP A 167 20.31 -1.60 16.72
C ASP A 167 19.22 -2.02 17.71
N GLN A 168 19.42 -1.64 18.98
CA GLN A 168 18.54 -1.97 20.10
C GLN A 168 17.47 -0.89 20.38
N SER A 169 17.47 0.21 19.63
CA SER A 169 16.53 1.33 19.82
C SER A 169 15.09 0.91 19.49
N ALA A 170 14.10 1.61 20.06
CA ALA A 170 12.71 1.36 19.74
C ALA A 170 12.34 1.92 18.36
N TRP A 171 11.64 1.12 17.55
CA TRP A 171 11.22 1.49 16.20
C TRP A 171 9.70 1.59 16.09
N PRO A 172 9.17 2.46 15.21
CA PRO A 172 7.75 2.52 14.93
C PRO A 172 7.19 1.17 14.47
N LEU A 173 6.00 0.86 14.96
CA LEU A 173 5.25 -0.35 14.70
C LEU A 173 3.84 0.04 14.28
N GLU A 174 3.40 -0.42 13.11
CA GLU A 174 2.01 -0.31 12.70
C GLU A 174 1.29 -1.64 12.91
N LEU A 175 0.06 -1.60 13.42
CA LEU A 175 -0.76 -2.77 13.71
C LEU A 175 -2.11 -2.64 13.01
N LEU A 176 -2.60 -3.75 12.48
CA LEU A 176 -3.92 -3.83 11.87
C LEU A 176 -4.55 -5.20 12.12
N LEU A 177 -5.76 -5.20 12.68
CA LEU A 177 -6.62 -6.37 12.75
C LEU A 177 -7.67 -6.30 11.63
N GLN A 178 -7.71 -7.31 10.77
CA GLN A 178 -8.77 -7.49 9.78
C GLN A 178 -9.55 -8.77 10.06
N ARG A 179 -10.81 -8.79 9.64
CA ARG A 179 -11.71 -9.93 9.78
C ARG A 179 -12.18 -10.36 8.40
N GLU A 180 -12.05 -11.64 8.09
CA GLU A 180 -12.72 -12.25 6.93
C GLU A 180 -14.01 -12.90 7.44
N PRO A 181 -15.18 -12.42 7.01
CA PRO A 181 -16.45 -13.06 7.36
C PRO A 181 -16.47 -14.52 6.92
N ALA A 182 -17.26 -15.37 7.58
CA ALA A 182 -17.46 -16.73 7.09
C ALA A 182 -18.13 -16.72 5.71
N PRO A 183 -17.77 -17.68 4.83
CA PRO A 183 -18.58 -17.98 3.66
C PRO A 183 -20.02 -18.33 4.06
N ALA A 184 -20.96 -18.03 3.18
CA ALA A 184 -22.29 -18.59 3.27
C ALA A 184 -22.19 -20.13 3.17
N GLY A 185 -23.02 -20.85 3.94
CA GLY A 185 -22.95 -22.31 4.02
C GLY A 185 -22.95 -22.99 2.65
N GLY A 186 -22.02 -23.94 2.45
CA GLY A 186 -21.87 -24.71 1.20
C GLY A 186 -21.34 -23.93 0.00
N SER A 187 -20.96 -22.66 0.15
CA SER A 187 -20.50 -21.82 -0.98
C SER A 187 -18.98 -21.85 -1.20
N ALA A 188 -18.22 -22.41 -0.27
CA ALA A 188 -16.77 -22.40 -0.27
C ALA A 188 -16.18 -23.81 -0.52
N PRO A 189 -15.15 -23.93 -1.36
CA PRO A 189 -14.38 -25.17 -1.48
C PRO A 189 -13.77 -25.59 -0.15
N THR A 190 -13.66 -26.91 0.07
CA THR A 190 -13.08 -27.52 1.30
C THR A 190 -11.76 -28.25 1.05
N ALA A 191 -11.32 -28.35 -0.20
CA ALA A 191 -10.07 -29.01 -0.58
C ALA A 191 -9.04 -27.98 -1.07
N ALA A 192 -7.76 -28.35 -0.99
CA ALA A 192 -6.66 -27.57 -1.55
C ALA A 192 -6.78 -27.40 -3.08
N PRO A 193 -6.18 -26.34 -3.65
CA PRO A 193 -6.25 -26.07 -5.08
C PRO A 193 -5.66 -27.22 -5.91
N SER A 194 -6.28 -27.50 -7.05
CA SER A 194 -5.71 -28.38 -8.10
C SER A 194 -4.57 -27.68 -8.84
N VAL A 195 -3.88 -28.41 -9.73
CA VAL A 195 -2.80 -27.87 -10.59
C VAL A 195 -3.28 -26.66 -11.41
N TRP A 196 -2.47 -25.60 -11.49
CA TRP A 196 -2.69 -24.44 -12.35
C TRP A 196 -1.48 -24.17 -13.29
N PRO A 197 -1.66 -23.42 -14.38
CA PRO A 197 -0.55 -23.06 -15.27
C PRO A 197 0.46 -22.10 -14.61
N SER A 198 1.58 -22.64 -14.13
CA SER A 198 2.64 -21.88 -13.42
C SER A 198 3.78 -21.36 -14.30
N ALA A 199 3.68 -21.50 -15.63
CA ALA A 199 4.69 -20.99 -16.56
C ALA A 199 4.99 -19.49 -16.34
N SER A 200 6.23 -19.04 -16.60
CA SER A 200 6.63 -17.64 -16.43
C SER A 200 5.63 -16.65 -17.05
N PRO A 201 5.44 -15.45 -16.46
CA PRO A 201 4.53 -14.46 -17.01
C PRO A 201 5.04 -13.91 -18.33
N THR A 202 4.13 -13.75 -19.29
CA THR A 202 4.34 -12.84 -20.41
C THR A 202 4.00 -11.44 -19.93
N LEU A 203 4.99 -10.54 -19.95
CA LEU A 203 4.85 -9.18 -19.43
C LEU A 203 4.70 -8.16 -20.58
N PRO A 204 3.97 -7.05 -20.36
CA PRO A 204 3.72 -6.07 -21.40
C PRO A 204 5.01 -5.34 -21.82
N GLY A 205 5.08 -5.04 -23.12
CA GLY A 205 6.13 -4.24 -23.76
C GLY A 205 5.69 -2.83 -24.16
N THR A 206 4.60 -2.32 -23.60
CA THR A 206 4.07 -0.98 -23.92
C THR A 206 4.98 0.14 -23.41
N GLU A 207 4.75 1.37 -23.88
CA GLU A 207 5.51 2.54 -23.44
C GLU A 207 5.36 2.75 -21.92
N PRO A 208 6.46 2.96 -21.17
CA PRO A 208 6.36 3.12 -19.73
C PRO A 208 5.70 4.44 -19.33
N VAL A 209 4.74 4.37 -18.41
CA VAL A 209 4.02 5.52 -17.84
C VAL A 209 4.58 5.87 -16.46
N ALA A 210 4.87 7.15 -16.22
CA ALA A 210 5.36 7.59 -14.92
C ALA A 210 4.30 7.42 -13.81
N ARG A 211 4.68 6.70 -12.75
CA ARG A 211 3.86 6.47 -11.54
C ARG A 211 4.77 6.34 -10.33
N THR A 212 4.78 7.36 -9.48
CA THR A 212 5.54 7.33 -8.23
C THR A 212 4.84 6.49 -7.17
N GLY A 213 5.56 5.51 -6.64
CA GLY A 213 5.13 4.64 -5.56
C GLY A 213 4.98 5.36 -4.23
N GLY A 214 4.17 4.77 -3.34
CA GLY A 214 4.00 5.20 -1.96
C GLY A 214 5.22 4.88 -1.10
N THR A 215 5.07 5.18 0.19
CA THR A 215 6.09 4.91 1.23
C THR A 215 5.73 3.71 2.11
N GLY A 216 4.48 3.27 2.12
CA GLY A 216 4.03 2.11 2.87
C GLY A 216 2.73 1.52 2.31
N PHE A 217 2.12 0.59 3.05
CA PHE A 217 0.85 -0.04 2.65
C PHE A 217 -0.29 0.99 2.52
N ASN A 218 -0.24 2.07 3.31
CA ASN A 218 -1.34 3.04 3.44
C ASN A 218 -1.42 4.04 2.30
N ASP A 219 -0.28 4.38 1.68
CA ASP A 219 -0.19 5.28 0.53
C ASP A 219 0.33 4.56 -0.72
N ALA A 220 0.25 3.23 -0.75
CA ALA A 220 0.67 2.42 -1.89
C ALA A 220 -0.06 2.86 -3.17
N ARG A 221 0.72 3.15 -4.21
CA ARG A 221 0.21 3.61 -5.50
C ARG A 221 -0.51 2.46 -6.20
N ALA A 222 -1.79 2.63 -6.54
CA ALA A 222 -2.51 1.60 -7.28
C ALA A 222 -1.95 1.49 -8.71
N LEU A 223 -1.77 0.26 -9.18
CA LEU A 223 -1.31 -0.08 -10.52
C LEU A 223 -2.16 -1.23 -11.08
N GLY A 224 -2.19 -1.36 -12.39
CA GLY A 224 -2.76 -2.50 -13.11
C GLY A 224 -1.78 -3.06 -14.13
N THR A 225 -2.31 -3.81 -15.09
CA THR A 225 -1.54 -4.26 -16.27
C THR A 225 -0.90 -3.06 -16.98
N GLY A 226 0.40 -3.13 -17.23
CA GLY A 226 1.14 -2.10 -17.93
C GLY A 226 2.63 -2.06 -17.60
N VAL A 227 3.28 -1.04 -18.14
CA VAL A 227 4.69 -0.72 -17.88
C VAL A 227 4.75 0.63 -17.18
N TRP A 228 5.39 0.65 -16.02
CA TRP A 228 5.38 1.78 -15.10
C TRP A 228 6.81 2.24 -14.83
N ARG A 229 7.03 3.55 -14.81
CA ARG A 229 8.33 4.16 -14.52
C ARG A 229 8.27 4.90 -13.18
N ASP A 230 9.29 4.71 -12.36
CA ASP A 230 9.52 5.42 -11.11
C ASP A 230 11.02 5.63 -10.91
N ASP A 231 11.41 6.24 -9.79
CA ASP A 231 12.79 6.50 -9.41
C ASP A 231 13.04 6.06 -7.97
N LEU A 232 14.18 5.41 -7.76
CA LEU A 232 14.63 4.92 -6.46
C LEU A 232 15.97 5.53 -6.05
N ARG A 233 16.11 5.83 -4.75
CA ARG A 233 17.40 6.17 -4.14
C ARG A 233 17.91 5.03 -3.25
N PRO A 234 19.22 4.87 -3.06
CA PRO A 234 19.77 3.86 -2.16
C PRO A 234 19.11 3.83 -0.78
N GLY A 235 18.74 2.63 -0.32
CA GLY A 235 18.03 2.40 0.94
C GLY A 235 16.57 2.88 0.95
N GLN A 236 15.98 3.10 -0.22
CA GLN A 236 14.56 3.45 -0.36
C GLN A 236 13.74 2.23 -0.76
N THR A 237 12.55 2.13 -0.19
CA THR A 237 11.50 1.20 -0.61
C THR A 237 10.30 1.98 -1.15
N ARG A 238 9.78 1.55 -2.30
CA ARG A 238 8.54 2.06 -2.91
C ARG A 238 7.44 1.03 -2.79
N PHE A 239 6.24 1.49 -2.46
CA PHE A 239 5.06 0.64 -2.33
C PHE A 239 4.04 0.89 -3.43
N TYR A 240 3.60 -0.20 -4.05
CA TYR A 240 2.52 -0.23 -5.04
C TYR A 240 1.46 -1.24 -4.60
N ARG A 241 0.27 -1.14 -5.15
CA ARG A 241 -0.80 -2.12 -4.93
C ARG A 241 -1.52 -2.47 -6.23
N VAL A 242 -1.88 -3.73 -6.40
CA VAL A 242 -2.56 -4.24 -7.59
C VAL A 242 -3.85 -4.95 -7.14
N PRO A 243 -5.02 -4.61 -7.70
CA PRO A 243 -6.25 -5.28 -7.33
C PRO A 243 -6.34 -6.60 -8.07
N LEU A 244 -6.36 -7.72 -7.35
CA LEU A 244 -6.58 -9.05 -7.91
C LEU A 244 -7.90 -9.59 -7.41
N ASP A 245 -8.82 -9.85 -8.34
CA ASP A 245 -10.08 -10.52 -8.06
C ASP A 245 -9.90 -12.05 -8.10
N TRP A 246 -10.93 -12.77 -7.67
CA TRP A 246 -10.96 -14.23 -7.72
C TRP A 246 -10.59 -14.76 -9.11
N GLY A 247 -9.80 -15.83 -9.14
CA GLY A 247 -9.30 -16.49 -10.35
C GLY A 247 -8.15 -15.75 -11.07
N GLN A 248 -7.86 -14.49 -10.71
CA GLN A 248 -6.79 -13.72 -11.36
C GLN A 248 -5.42 -14.08 -10.78
N GLN A 249 -4.37 -13.90 -11.59
CA GLN A 249 -2.97 -14.06 -11.20
C GLN A 249 -2.21 -12.76 -11.45
N LEU A 250 -1.06 -12.59 -10.80
CA LEU A 250 -0.14 -11.49 -11.05
C LEU A 250 1.17 -12.01 -11.64
N GLY A 251 1.59 -11.40 -12.75
CA GLY A 251 2.96 -11.42 -13.25
C GLY A 251 3.64 -10.08 -12.97
N LEU A 252 4.90 -10.12 -12.52
CA LEU A 252 5.65 -8.92 -12.15
C LEU A 252 7.14 -9.04 -12.50
N SER A 253 7.70 -7.99 -13.10
CA SER A 253 9.13 -7.76 -13.13
C SER A 253 9.49 -6.35 -12.66
N ALA A 254 10.70 -6.22 -12.13
CA ALA A 254 11.32 -4.94 -11.80
C ALA A 254 12.71 -4.87 -12.44
N GLU A 255 13.04 -3.70 -12.96
CA GLU A 255 14.31 -3.44 -13.63
C GLU A 255 14.85 -2.07 -13.20
N LEU A 256 16.09 -2.03 -12.74
CA LEU A 256 16.84 -0.80 -12.54
C LEU A 256 17.68 -0.51 -13.77
N SER A 257 17.74 0.76 -14.15
CA SER A 257 18.67 1.25 -15.19
C SER A 257 20.07 1.50 -14.62
N ASP A 258 20.98 2.05 -15.43
CA ASP A 258 22.30 2.46 -14.97
C ASP A 258 22.22 3.58 -13.93
N ALA A 259 23.11 3.53 -12.93
CA ALA A 259 23.25 4.57 -11.93
C ALA A 259 24.45 5.48 -12.25
N ARG A 260 24.42 6.69 -11.70
CA ARG A 260 25.59 7.57 -11.71
C ARG A 260 26.61 7.09 -10.67
N MET A 261 27.71 6.53 -11.17
CA MET A 261 28.76 5.94 -10.32
C MET A 261 29.66 6.99 -9.68
N THR A 262 30.06 6.76 -8.42
CA THR A 262 31.09 7.56 -7.72
C THR A 262 32.42 6.82 -7.59
N LYS A 263 32.44 5.51 -7.88
CA LYS A 263 33.62 4.64 -7.88
C LYS A 263 33.72 3.88 -9.21
N SER A 264 34.91 3.41 -9.56
CA SER A 264 35.14 2.60 -10.77
C SER A 264 34.49 1.21 -10.72
N TYR A 265 34.20 0.72 -9.51
CA TYR A 265 33.54 -0.56 -9.27
C TYR A 265 32.71 -0.51 -7.97
N GLY A 266 31.64 -1.29 -7.93
CA GLY A 266 30.81 -1.51 -6.75
C GLY A 266 29.81 -2.65 -6.98
N SER A 267 29.35 -3.27 -5.91
CA SER A 267 28.30 -4.29 -5.96
C SER A 267 27.57 -4.39 -4.62
N ALA A 268 26.25 -4.46 -4.68
CA ALA A 268 25.38 -4.76 -3.55
C ALA A 268 24.61 -6.04 -3.87
N SER A 269 24.72 -7.07 -3.02
CA SER A 269 24.11 -8.39 -3.27
C SER A 269 22.58 -8.36 -3.30
N ASN A 270 21.96 -7.53 -2.47
CA ASN A 270 20.52 -7.21 -2.46
C ASN A 270 20.31 -5.82 -3.04
N GLY A 271 20.91 -5.58 -4.20
CA GLY A 271 20.87 -4.30 -4.87
C GLY A 271 19.46 -3.92 -5.30
N LEU A 272 18.72 -4.88 -5.86
CA LEU A 272 17.29 -4.77 -6.13
C LEU A 272 16.56 -5.90 -5.44
N THR A 273 15.57 -5.57 -4.61
CA THR A 273 14.67 -6.55 -3.98
C THR A 273 13.22 -6.20 -4.29
N VAL A 274 12.43 -7.22 -4.61
CA VAL A 274 10.97 -7.11 -4.78
C VAL A 274 10.30 -8.08 -3.82
N ALA A 275 9.39 -7.58 -2.99
CA ALA A 275 8.57 -8.38 -2.10
C ALA A 275 7.08 -8.18 -2.41
N LEU A 276 6.33 -9.29 -2.41
CA LEU A 276 4.90 -9.34 -2.64
C LEU A 276 4.18 -9.68 -1.33
N TYR A 277 3.11 -8.95 -1.03
CA TYR A 277 2.29 -9.14 0.16
C TYR A 277 0.81 -9.30 -0.19
N SER A 278 0.11 -10.06 0.65
CA SER A 278 -1.33 -10.28 0.56
C SER A 278 -2.14 -9.03 0.96
N PRO A 279 -3.46 -9.03 0.73
CA PRO A 279 -4.36 -7.97 1.23
C PRO A 279 -4.31 -7.74 2.74
N TYR A 280 -3.93 -8.77 3.50
CA TYR A 280 -3.73 -8.72 4.94
C TYR A 280 -2.26 -8.55 5.34
N ARG A 281 -1.43 -8.03 4.42
CA ARG A 281 -0.01 -7.67 4.64
C ARG A 281 0.90 -8.85 5.05
N GLY A 282 0.47 -10.07 4.74
CA GLY A 282 1.31 -11.26 4.92
C GLY A 282 2.30 -11.41 3.76
N PRO A 283 3.56 -11.77 4.01
CA PRO A 283 4.52 -12.09 2.93
C PRO A 283 3.99 -13.21 2.04
N ILE A 284 4.18 -13.08 0.74
CA ILE A 284 3.84 -14.09 -0.26
C ILE A 284 5.13 -14.63 -0.88
N GLU A 285 5.96 -13.74 -1.44
CA GLU A 285 7.17 -14.07 -2.18
C GLU A 285 8.12 -12.88 -2.06
N ASP A 286 9.42 -13.13 -1.98
CA ASP A 286 10.44 -12.11 -2.11
C ASP A 286 11.63 -12.60 -2.93
N LYS A 287 12.21 -11.71 -3.72
CA LYS A 287 13.39 -12.02 -4.53
C LYS A 287 14.32 -10.82 -4.61
N GLY A 288 15.61 -11.09 -4.44
CA GLY A 288 16.68 -10.11 -4.58
C GLY A 288 17.67 -10.48 -5.68
N ILE A 289 18.28 -9.48 -6.30
CA ILE A 289 19.44 -9.64 -7.18
C ILE A 289 20.53 -8.62 -6.85
N SER A 290 21.76 -8.95 -7.26
CA SER A 290 22.88 -8.03 -7.13
C SER A 290 22.78 -6.87 -8.11
N TYR A 291 23.18 -5.68 -7.67
CA TYR A 291 23.24 -4.47 -8.51
C TYR A 291 24.61 -3.81 -8.34
N GLY A 292 25.27 -3.52 -9.47
CA GLY A 292 26.59 -2.89 -9.52
C GLY A 292 26.57 -1.51 -10.18
N GLY A 293 25.42 -0.85 -10.24
CA GLY A 293 25.25 0.43 -10.93
C GLY A 293 25.04 0.32 -12.45
N LYS A 294 24.87 -0.91 -12.95
CA LYS A 294 24.48 -1.20 -14.33
C LYS A 294 23.10 -1.84 -14.36
N GLN A 295 22.41 -1.72 -15.49
CA GLN A 295 21.08 -2.31 -15.69
C GLN A 295 20.97 -3.72 -15.12
N ALA A 296 19.97 -3.94 -14.26
CA ALA A 296 19.68 -5.22 -13.66
C ALA A 296 18.18 -5.36 -13.42
N GLY A 297 17.63 -6.54 -13.67
CA GLY A 297 16.22 -6.79 -13.46
C GLY A 297 15.93 -8.22 -13.03
N LEU A 298 14.80 -8.39 -12.35
CA LEU A 298 14.29 -9.68 -11.92
C LEU A 298 12.81 -9.81 -12.28
N THR A 299 12.40 -11.04 -12.54
CA THR A 299 11.00 -11.42 -12.72
C THR A 299 10.62 -12.41 -11.63
N LEU A 300 9.47 -12.17 -10.99
CA LEU A 300 8.88 -13.12 -10.06
C LEU A 300 8.12 -14.21 -10.82
N PRO A 301 8.00 -15.42 -10.25
CA PRO A 301 7.02 -16.39 -10.71
C PRO A 301 5.61 -15.77 -10.73
N LYS A 302 4.73 -16.28 -11.60
CA LYS A 302 3.32 -15.93 -11.49
C LYS A 302 2.79 -16.40 -10.14
N THR A 303 1.94 -15.57 -9.53
CA THR A 303 1.20 -16.02 -8.35
C THR A 303 0.30 -17.21 -8.69
N ALA A 304 -0.09 -17.99 -7.68
CA ALA A 304 -1.29 -18.82 -7.82
C ALA A 304 -2.50 -17.93 -8.20
N PRO A 305 -3.54 -18.48 -8.86
CA PRO A 305 -4.81 -17.79 -9.00
C PRO A 305 -5.37 -17.44 -7.62
N VAL A 306 -5.96 -16.25 -7.48
CA VAL A 306 -6.64 -15.89 -6.23
C VAL A 306 -7.81 -16.82 -6.01
N ALA A 307 -7.74 -17.66 -4.99
CA ALA A 307 -8.70 -18.74 -4.80
C ALA A 307 -8.90 -19.04 -3.32
N TYR A 308 -10.13 -19.33 -2.90
CA TYR A 308 -10.45 -19.55 -1.49
C TYR A 308 -9.71 -20.77 -0.95
N GLU A 309 -9.71 -21.84 -1.74
CA GLU A 309 -9.05 -23.13 -1.50
C GLU A 309 -7.54 -23.01 -1.19
N ASN A 310 -6.88 -21.94 -1.64
CA ASN A 310 -5.44 -21.74 -1.40
C ASN A 310 -5.10 -21.76 0.10
N ARG A 311 -6.06 -21.49 0.99
CA ARG A 311 -5.91 -21.59 2.44
C ARG A 311 -5.51 -22.98 2.95
N PHE A 312 -5.81 -24.03 2.20
CA PHE A 312 -5.50 -25.43 2.54
C PHE A 312 -4.18 -25.91 1.92
N SER A 313 -3.44 -25.05 1.22
CA SER A 313 -2.13 -25.41 0.67
C SER A 313 -1.05 -25.46 1.77
N ASP A 314 -0.08 -26.36 1.63
CA ASP A 314 1.13 -26.37 2.46
C ASP A 314 2.19 -25.35 2.01
N THR A 315 2.04 -24.79 0.81
CA THR A 315 2.94 -23.80 0.21
C THR A 315 2.54 -22.38 0.65
N GLY A 316 3.48 -21.64 1.25
CA GLY A 316 3.22 -20.31 1.82
C GLY A 316 2.81 -19.28 0.78
N GLU A 317 3.50 -19.30 -0.36
CA GLU A 317 3.28 -18.49 -1.54
C GLU A 317 1.84 -18.67 -2.05
N VAL A 318 1.36 -19.92 -2.11
CA VAL A 318 -0.01 -20.25 -2.55
C VAL A 318 -1.01 -19.79 -1.51
N ARG A 319 -0.80 -20.15 -0.23
CA ARG A 319 -1.61 -19.70 0.90
C ARG A 319 -1.75 -18.18 0.99
N GLY A 320 -0.73 -17.44 0.59
CA GLY A 320 -0.73 -15.99 0.55
C GLY A 320 -1.78 -15.39 -0.40
N VAL A 321 -2.22 -16.17 -1.40
CA VAL A 321 -3.15 -15.74 -2.45
C VAL A 321 -4.58 -16.24 -2.22
N ARG A 322 -5.03 -16.30 -0.96
CA ARG A 322 -6.33 -16.90 -0.59
C ARG A 322 -7.55 -15.98 -0.62
N LEU A 323 -7.34 -14.68 -0.82
CA LEU A 323 -8.37 -13.65 -0.71
C LEU A 323 -8.24 -12.65 -1.86
N ALA A 324 -9.34 -12.38 -2.56
CA ALA A 324 -9.40 -11.23 -3.45
C ALA A 324 -9.09 -9.94 -2.68
N GLY A 325 -8.52 -8.94 -3.36
CA GLY A 325 -8.20 -7.65 -2.76
C GLY A 325 -6.96 -6.98 -3.34
N TRP A 326 -6.42 -6.04 -2.56
CA TRP A 326 -5.20 -5.32 -2.88
C TRP A 326 -3.97 -6.13 -2.52
N TYR A 327 -3.21 -6.58 -3.51
CA TYR A 327 -1.89 -7.19 -3.31
C TYR A 327 -0.84 -6.10 -3.38
N TYR A 328 0.13 -6.11 -2.46
CA TYR A 328 1.10 -5.03 -2.33
C TYR A 328 2.48 -5.47 -2.81
N VAL A 329 3.13 -4.58 -3.55
CA VAL A 329 4.48 -4.78 -4.08
C VAL A 329 5.40 -3.76 -3.42
N ALA A 330 6.42 -4.23 -2.72
CA ALA A 330 7.49 -3.40 -2.19
C ALA A 330 8.75 -3.59 -3.04
N VAL A 331 9.29 -2.50 -3.59
CA VAL A 331 10.50 -2.50 -4.41
C VAL A 331 11.57 -1.70 -3.69
N THR A 332 12.70 -2.33 -3.39
CA THR A 332 13.79 -1.73 -2.62
C THR A 332 15.06 -1.64 -3.46
N LEU A 333 15.69 -0.46 -3.42
CA LEU A 333 17.10 -0.29 -3.81
C LEU A 333 17.95 -0.41 -2.54
N GLY A 334 18.82 -1.43 -2.46
CA GLY A 334 19.58 -1.75 -1.25
C GLY A 334 20.42 -0.58 -0.73
N GLY A 335 20.60 -0.48 0.59
CA GLY A 335 21.29 0.66 1.21
C GLY A 335 22.75 0.77 0.80
N LYS A 336 23.40 -0.40 0.62
CA LYS A 336 24.81 -0.51 0.21
C LYS A 336 25.12 0.12 -1.16
N VAL A 337 24.10 0.32 -2.00
CA VAL A 337 24.27 0.99 -3.31
C VAL A 337 24.80 2.42 -3.16
N ALA A 338 24.53 3.08 -2.03
CA ALA A 338 25.06 4.41 -1.71
C ALA A 338 26.60 4.45 -1.61
N GLU A 339 27.26 3.32 -1.37
CA GLU A 339 28.72 3.27 -1.21
C GLU A 339 29.48 3.51 -2.52
N PHE A 340 28.82 3.37 -3.67
CA PHE A 340 29.47 3.43 -4.99
C PHE A 340 28.66 4.20 -6.05
N THR A 341 27.52 4.78 -5.68
CA THR A 341 26.68 5.62 -6.55
C THR A 341 26.42 6.99 -5.93
N GLU A 342 26.01 7.96 -6.74
CA GLU A 342 25.61 9.28 -6.28
C GLU A 342 24.17 9.25 -5.77
N ASP A 343 23.97 9.22 -4.44
CA ASP A 343 22.64 9.17 -3.80
C ASP A 343 21.69 10.30 -4.23
N ALA A 344 22.24 11.47 -4.58
CA ALA A 344 21.46 12.61 -5.07
C ALA A 344 20.78 12.33 -6.42
N THR A 345 21.35 11.43 -7.23
CA THR A 345 20.85 11.04 -8.55
C THR A 345 20.03 9.75 -8.42
N PRO A 346 18.69 9.80 -8.53
CA PRO A 346 17.88 8.60 -8.47
C PRO A 346 18.21 7.62 -9.59
N VAL A 347 18.06 6.33 -9.29
CA VAL A 347 18.18 5.24 -10.26
C VAL A 347 16.79 4.99 -10.84
N PRO A 348 16.61 5.09 -12.17
CA PRO A 348 15.33 4.80 -12.80
C PRO A 348 14.91 3.35 -12.59
N LEU A 349 13.66 3.17 -12.19
CA LEU A 349 12.97 1.89 -12.02
C LEU A 349 11.93 1.73 -13.13
N THR A 350 11.92 0.57 -13.77
CA THR A 350 10.83 0.11 -14.64
C THR A 350 10.16 -1.10 -14.01
N LEU A 351 8.84 -1.02 -13.82
CA LEU A 351 7.99 -2.12 -13.38
C LEU A 351 7.12 -2.58 -14.53
N ARG A 352 7.04 -3.90 -14.74
CA ARG A 352 6.10 -4.49 -15.70
C ARG A 352 5.15 -5.38 -14.93
N MET A 353 3.86 -5.12 -15.07
CA MET A 353 2.80 -5.83 -14.36
C MET A 353 1.81 -6.39 -15.37
N GLU A 354 1.38 -7.62 -15.14
CA GLU A 354 0.30 -8.25 -15.90
C GLU A 354 -0.67 -8.89 -14.91
N VAL A 355 -1.93 -8.43 -14.93
CA VAL A 355 -3.04 -9.12 -14.26
C VAL A 355 -3.61 -10.14 -15.23
N ILE A 356 -3.37 -11.42 -14.94
CA ILE A 356 -3.64 -12.53 -15.85
C ILE A 356 -4.97 -13.18 -15.48
N GLY A 357 -5.82 -13.40 -16.48
CA GLY A 357 -7.14 -14.02 -16.31
C GLY A 357 -8.25 -13.00 -16.01
N GLY A 358 -9.49 -13.41 -16.29
CA GLY A 358 -10.69 -12.62 -15.97
C GLY A 358 -11.16 -12.86 -14.53
N PRO A 359 -11.92 -11.93 -13.93
CA PRO A 359 -12.55 -12.15 -12.64
C PRO A 359 -13.46 -13.39 -12.68
N ALA A 360 -13.24 -14.32 -11.76
CA ALA A 360 -14.06 -15.48 -11.54
C ALA A 360 -15.05 -15.23 -10.39
N LYS A 361 -16.01 -16.14 -10.22
CA LYS A 361 -16.93 -16.09 -9.09
C LYS A 361 -16.21 -16.62 -7.84
N GLY A 362 -16.04 -15.77 -6.83
CA GLY A 362 -15.61 -16.20 -5.51
C GLY A 362 -16.75 -16.81 -4.67
N PRO A 363 -16.44 -17.34 -3.47
CA PRO A 363 -17.44 -17.78 -2.52
C PRO A 363 -18.41 -16.65 -2.17
N ALA A 364 -19.65 -17.01 -1.86
CA ALA A 364 -20.56 -16.07 -1.24
C ALA A 364 -20.15 -15.90 0.23
N TYR A 365 -20.11 -14.67 0.72
CA TYR A 365 -19.82 -14.38 2.13
C TYR A 365 -21.11 -13.98 2.85
N GLN A 366 -21.20 -14.28 4.15
CA GLN A 366 -22.34 -13.89 4.98
C GLN A 366 -22.43 -12.37 5.14
N GLU A 367 -21.28 -11.70 5.12
CA GLU A 367 -21.16 -10.25 5.15
C GLU A 367 -20.37 -9.74 3.94
N SER A 368 -20.40 -8.43 3.69
CA SER A 368 -19.64 -7.83 2.61
C SER A 368 -18.13 -7.98 2.83
N LEU A 369 -17.49 -8.73 1.93
CA LEU A 369 -16.03 -8.89 1.94
C LEU A 369 -15.31 -7.55 1.70
N THR A 370 -15.87 -6.69 0.84
CA THR A 370 -15.35 -5.33 0.55
C THR A 370 -15.44 -4.39 1.73
N ALA A 371 -16.52 -4.44 2.51
CA ALA A 371 -16.61 -3.69 3.76
C ALA A 371 -15.56 -4.15 4.79
N ALA A 372 -15.14 -5.41 4.72
CA ALA A 372 -14.09 -5.97 5.57
C ALA A 372 -12.66 -5.63 5.10
N GLY A 373 -12.51 -4.86 4.02
CA GLY A 373 -11.22 -4.48 3.44
C GLY A 373 -10.62 -5.53 2.50
N PHE A 374 -11.42 -6.48 2.03
CA PHE A 374 -11.04 -7.54 1.10
C PHE A 374 -11.93 -7.55 -0.16
N GLY A 375 -11.53 -8.21 -1.23
CA GLY A 375 -12.26 -8.20 -2.50
C GLY A 375 -11.96 -6.98 -3.37
N VAL A 376 -12.48 -6.98 -4.59
CA VAL A 376 -12.22 -5.95 -5.60
C VAL A 376 -13.53 -5.40 -6.14
N GLY A 377 -13.77 -4.11 -5.91
CA GLY A 377 -14.92 -3.36 -6.43
C GLY A 377 -14.62 -2.56 -7.69
N ALA A 378 -15.65 -1.86 -8.20
CA ALA A 378 -15.51 -0.97 -9.35
C ALA A 378 -14.60 0.23 -9.06
N ASP A 379 -14.66 0.79 -7.84
CA ASP A 379 -13.80 1.87 -7.40
C ASP A 379 -12.32 1.43 -7.31
N ASP A 380 -12.05 0.19 -6.91
CA ASP A 380 -10.68 -0.34 -6.86
C ASP A 380 -10.07 -0.46 -8.26
N ARG A 381 -10.85 -0.98 -9.21
CA ARG A 381 -10.46 -1.05 -10.62
C ARG A 381 -10.25 0.33 -11.22
N ALA A 382 -11.05 1.32 -10.83
CA ALA A 382 -10.85 2.71 -11.24
C ALA A 382 -9.56 3.29 -10.66
N ALA A 383 -9.32 3.11 -9.35
CA ALA A 383 -8.10 3.54 -8.68
C ALA A 383 -6.84 2.96 -9.34
N ALA A 384 -6.86 1.69 -9.76
CA ALA A 384 -5.73 1.08 -10.48
C ALA A 384 -5.52 1.66 -11.89
N ARG A 385 -6.59 1.99 -12.62
CA ARG A 385 -6.47 2.65 -13.94
C ARG A 385 -5.91 4.06 -13.81
N ASP A 386 -6.43 4.81 -12.85
CA ASP A 386 -6.09 6.22 -12.65
C ASP A 386 -4.76 6.38 -11.89
N GLY A 387 -4.32 5.31 -11.21
CA GLY A 387 -3.10 5.27 -10.43
C GLY A 387 -3.24 5.99 -9.10
N LEU A 388 -4.32 5.76 -8.34
CA LEU A 388 -4.61 6.48 -7.09
C LEU A 388 -4.10 5.73 -5.85
N THR A 389 -3.56 6.47 -4.90
CA THR A 389 -3.35 6.00 -3.52
C THR A 389 -4.71 5.87 -2.80
N ALA A 390 -4.74 5.21 -1.63
CA ALA A 390 -5.96 5.09 -0.85
C ALA A 390 -6.56 6.45 -0.44
N PRO A 391 -5.77 7.41 0.09
CA PRO A 391 -6.28 8.75 0.40
C PRO A 391 -6.84 9.48 -0.83
N GLU A 392 -6.10 9.49 -1.95
CA GLU A 392 -6.57 10.15 -3.19
C GLU A 392 -7.86 9.51 -3.74
N ALA A 393 -8.00 8.18 -3.64
CA ALA A 393 -9.21 7.48 -4.05
C ALA A 393 -10.41 7.83 -3.16
N ALA A 394 -10.19 7.96 -1.85
CA ALA A 394 -11.22 8.39 -0.90
C ALA A 394 -11.66 9.84 -1.16
N ASP A 395 -10.72 10.75 -1.43
CA ASP A 395 -11.01 12.13 -1.78
C ASP A 395 -11.79 12.22 -3.09
N ALA A 396 -11.39 11.46 -4.11
CA ALA A 396 -12.10 11.39 -5.39
C ALA A 396 -13.53 10.84 -5.21
N ALA A 397 -13.74 9.85 -4.35
CA ALA A 397 -15.07 9.33 -4.02
C ALA A 397 -15.93 10.36 -3.27
N GLY A 398 -15.34 11.08 -2.31
CA GLY A 398 -15.98 12.20 -1.60
C GLY A 398 -16.44 13.30 -2.56
N GLY A 399 -15.57 13.72 -3.49
CA GLY A 399 -15.91 14.69 -4.53
C GLY A 399 -17.06 14.23 -5.44
N ARG A 400 -17.08 12.95 -5.85
CA ARG A 400 -18.21 12.37 -6.60
C ARG A 400 -19.52 12.40 -5.81
N SER A 401 -19.46 12.14 -4.51
CA SER A 401 -20.64 12.20 -3.63
C SER A 401 -21.21 13.62 -3.54
N VAL A 402 -20.36 14.62 -3.31
CA VAL A 402 -20.75 16.04 -3.29
C VAL A 402 -21.36 16.43 -4.63
N MET A 403 -20.74 16.06 -5.75
CA MET A 403 -21.27 16.35 -7.09
C MET A 403 -22.62 15.68 -7.34
N ARG A 404 -22.87 14.47 -6.83
CA ARG A 404 -24.19 13.82 -6.91
C ARG A 404 -25.26 14.59 -6.12
N VAL A 405 -24.93 15.09 -4.93
CA VAL A 405 -25.84 15.93 -4.13
C VAL A 405 -26.12 17.25 -4.86
N VAL A 406 -25.09 17.91 -5.38
CA VAL A 406 -25.25 19.15 -6.16
C VAL A 406 -26.09 18.92 -7.41
N ALA A 407 -25.85 17.83 -8.15
CA ALA A 407 -26.66 17.48 -9.31
C ALA A 407 -28.12 17.19 -8.93
N GLY A 408 -28.36 16.43 -7.85
CA GLY A 408 -29.70 16.17 -7.34
C GLY A 408 -30.44 17.44 -6.93
N ALA A 409 -29.76 18.36 -6.24
CA ALA A 409 -30.29 19.68 -5.87
C ALA A 409 -30.55 20.56 -7.12
N GLY A 410 -29.66 20.54 -8.10
CA GLY A 410 -29.80 21.28 -9.35
C GLY A 410 -30.97 20.79 -10.21
N PHE A 411 -31.13 19.48 -10.37
CA PHE A 411 -32.24 18.89 -11.14
C PHE A 411 -33.58 19.11 -10.45
N SER A 412 -33.64 19.01 -9.12
CA SER A 412 -34.89 19.26 -8.37
C SER A 412 -35.30 20.74 -8.43
N ALA A 413 -34.36 21.67 -8.23
CA ALA A 413 -34.63 23.10 -8.38
C ALA A 413 -35.06 23.48 -9.82
N GLY A 414 -34.37 22.93 -10.83
CA GLY A 414 -34.71 23.14 -12.23
C GLY A 414 -36.10 22.61 -12.60
N THR A 415 -36.48 21.44 -12.07
CA THR A 415 -37.81 20.85 -12.31
C THR A 415 -38.91 21.70 -11.67
N VAL A 416 -38.71 22.19 -10.44
CA VAL A 416 -39.67 23.09 -9.77
C VAL A 416 -39.82 24.39 -10.55
N LEU A 417 -38.73 24.99 -11.02
CA LEU A 417 -38.76 26.18 -11.87
C LEU A 417 -39.57 25.95 -13.15
N LEU A 418 -39.36 24.83 -13.84
CA LEU A 418 -40.10 24.47 -15.05
C LEU A 418 -41.60 24.25 -14.77
N LEU A 419 -41.95 23.63 -13.63
CA LEU A 419 -43.35 23.45 -13.22
C LEU A 419 -44.03 24.78 -12.87
N VAL A 420 -43.34 25.68 -12.18
CA VAL A 420 -43.85 27.04 -11.87
C VAL A 420 -44.02 27.83 -13.16
N LEU A 421 -43.04 27.80 -14.07
CA LEU A 421 -43.10 28.50 -15.35
C LEU A 421 -44.23 27.95 -16.24
N GLY A 422 -44.39 26.63 -16.28
CA GLY A 422 -45.49 25.96 -17.00
C GLY A 422 -46.86 26.31 -16.42
N GLY A 423 -46.99 26.32 -15.09
CA GLY A 423 -48.20 26.77 -14.40
C GLY A 423 -48.52 28.24 -14.69
N TRP A 424 -47.52 29.11 -14.68
CA TRP A 424 -47.68 30.53 -15.00
C TRP A 424 -48.10 30.76 -16.46
N MET A 425 -47.50 30.04 -17.43
CA MET A 425 -47.91 30.11 -18.84
C MET A 425 -49.35 29.61 -19.05
N LEU A 426 -49.78 28.58 -18.33
CA LEU A 426 -51.16 28.08 -18.39
C LEU A 426 -52.16 29.12 -17.83
N LEU A 427 -51.81 29.78 -16.73
CA LEU A 427 -52.61 30.86 -16.15
C LEU A 427 -52.67 32.09 -17.07
N ALA A 428 -51.54 32.50 -17.65
CA ALA A 428 -51.45 33.61 -18.58
C ALA A 428 -52.23 33.37 -19.90
N ARG A 429 -52.35 32.10 -20.34
CA ARG A 429 -53.20 31.72 -21.48
C ARG A 429 -54.70 31.79 -21.16
N ARG A 430 -55.11 31.45 -19.95
CA ARG A 430 -56.53 31.52 -19.52
C ARG A 430 -57.05 32.96 -19.37
N GLY A 431 -56.17 33.92 -19.07
CA GLY A 431 -56.53 35.35 -19.00
C GLY A 431 -56.66 36.07 -20.35
N ARG A 432 -56.35 35.41 -21.48
CA ARG A 432 -56.51 35.97 -22.85
C ARG A 432 -57.75 35.46 -23.59
N THR A 433 -58.55 34.61 -22.95
CA THR A 433 -59.82 34.08 -23.47
C THR A 433 -61.04 34.63 -22.72
N ALA A 434 -60.89 35.74 -22.00
CA ALA A 434 -61.98 36.46 -21.34
C ALA A 434 -62.29 37.76 -22.09
#